data_AF-A0A6N6VUZ4-F1
#
_entry.id   AF-A0A6N6VUZ4-F1
#
_cell.length_a   1.000
_cell.length_b   1.000
_cell.length_c   1.000
_cell.angle_alpha   90.00
_cell.angle_beta   90.00
_cell.angle_gamma   90.00
#
_symmetry.space_group_name_H-M   'P 1'
#
loop_
_entity.id
_entity.type
_entity.pdbx_description
1 polymer ?
#
loop_
_entity_poly.entity_id
_entity_poly.type
_entity_poly.pdbx_seq_one_letter_code
_entity_poly.pdbx_strand_id
1 'polypeptide(L)'
;MLYKSKRHYSMLFLVPYFFISLNSYAGTCTLHITRTACPGMEKDSYAKCGGNASCDENKKTGSADSCAKAALEACDNVAARQKQTKSKEIKADFDGKPLEGGKNFCDPNRPDFNKC
;
A
#
# COMPACT_ATOMS: atom_id res chain seq x y z
N MET A 1 -6.07 -36.64 -71.94
CA MET A 1 -5.92 -35.40 -71.14
C MET A 1 -6.81 -35.50 -69.91
N LEU A 2 -6.24 -35.66 -68.73
CA LEU A 2 -6.96 -35.74 -67.44
C LEU A 2 -7.12 -34.33 -66.87
N TYR A 3 -8.36 -33.84 -66.80
CA TYR A 3 -8.70 -32.54 -66.24
C TYR A 3 -8.77 -32.65 -64.71
N LYS A 4 -7.79 -32.06 -64.00
CA LYS A 4 -7.68 -32.13 -62.53
C LYS A 4 -8.48 -30.99 -61.90
N SER A 5 -9.71 -31.28 -61.50
CA SER A 5 -10.51 -30.41 -60.65
C SER A 5 -9.89 -30.36 -59.24
N LYS A 6 -9.42 -29.19 -58.81
CA LYS A 6 -9.18 -28.88 -57.40
C LYS A 6 -9.94 -27.61 -57.06
N ARG A 7 -11.17 -27.78 -56.57
CA ARG A 7 -11.84 -26.78 -55.75
C ARG A 7 -11.62 -27.23 -54.30
N HIS A 8 -10.77 -26.54 -53.57
CA HIS A 8 -10.80 -26.60 -52.11
C HIS A 8 -11.23 -25.22 -51.58
N TYR A 9 -12.24 -25.33 -50.74
CA TYR A 9 -13.14 -24.32 -50.25
C TYR A 9 -12.53 -23.63 -49.03
N SER A 10 -12.77 -22.32 -48.96
CA SER A 10 -12.93 -21.47 -47.77
C SER A 10 -12.64 -22.09 -46.40
N MET A 11 -11.69 -21.49 -45.66
CA MET A 11 -11.89 -21.17 -44.25
C MET A 11 -10.85 -20.14 -43.78
N LEU A 12 -11.21 -18.86 -43.91
CA LEU A 12 -10.67 -17.80 -43.06
C LEU A 12 -11.08 -18.15 -41.62
N PHE A 13 -10.17 -18.78 -40.87
CA PHE A 13 -10.33 -18.96 -39.42
C PHE A 13 -10.16 -17.59 -38.75
N LEU A 14 -11.27 -16.85 -38.63
CA LEU A 14 -11.41 -15.77 -37.66
C LEU A 14 -11.28 -16.39 -36.27
N VAL A 15 -10.09 -16.32 -35.68
CA VAL A 15 -9.87 -16.65 -34.26
C VAL A 15 -10.46 -15.49 -33.46
N PRO A 16 -11.58 -15.65 -32.74
CA PRO A 16 -12.02 -14.63 -31.80
C PRO A 16 -10.96 -14.57 -30.69
N TYR A 17 -10.17 -13.49 -30.70
CA TYR A 17 -9.27 -13.13 -29.62
C TYR A 17 -10.12 -12.82 -28.39
N PHE A 18 -10.46 -13.87 -27.64
CA PHE A 18 -11.14 -13.75 -26.37
C PHE A 18 -10.10 -13.20 -25.37
N PHE A 19 -10.00 -11.87 -25.29
CA PHE A 19 -9.24 -11.18 -24.28
C PHE A 19 -9.89 -11.47 -22.92
N ILE A 20 -9.40 -12.52 -22.25
CA ILE A 20 -9.75 -12.80 -20.86
C ILE A 20 -9.14 -11.66 -20.03
N SER A 21 -9.95 -10.66 -19.70
CA SER A 21 -9.62 -9.63 -18.72
C SER A 21 -9.47 -10.32 -17.37
N LEU A 22 -8.23 -10.67 -17.00
CA LEU A 22 -7.91 -11.05 -15.63
C LEU A 22 -8.21 -9.84 -14.74
N ASN A 23 -9.29 -9.92 -13.98
CA ASN A 23 -9.59 -8.96 -12.92
C ASN A 23 -8.44 -9.03 -11.92
N SER A 24 -7.52 -8.06 -11.97
CA SER A 24 -6.47 -7.91 -10.97
C SER A 24 -7.14 -7.53 -9.64
N TYR A 25 -7.25 -8.50 -8.72
CA TYR A 25 -7.72 -8.23 -7.38
C TYR A 25 -6.61 -7.46 -6.65
N ALA A 26 -6.76 -6.15 -6.52
CA ALA A 26 -5.88 -5.35 -5.69
C ALA A 26 -6.20 -5.68 -4.22
N GLY A 27 -5.25 -6.26 -3.51
CA GLY A 27 -5.37 -6.51 -2.08
C GLY A 27 -5.49 -5.20 -1.29
N THR A 28 -6.05 -5.29 -0.09
CA THR A 28 -6.24 -4.15 0.81
C THR A 28 -5.08 -4.06 1.77
N CYS A 29 -4.36 -2.93 1.79
CA CYS A 29 -3.34 -2.64 2.78
C CYS A 29 -3.91 -1.66 3.81
N THR A 30 -3.88 -2.02 5.08
CA THR A 30 -4.31 -1.15 6.18
C THR A 30 -3.09 -0.82 7.03
N LEU A 31 -2.75 0.45 7.11
CA LEU A 31 -1.67 0.95 7.97
C LEU A 31 -2.26 1.43 9.28
N HIS A 32 -1.84 0.83 10.39
CA HIS A 32 -2.19 1.26 11.73
C HIS A 32 -1.14 2.24 12.22
N ILE A 33 -1.53 3.49 12.36
CA ILE A 33 -0.62 4.59 12.67
C ILE A 33 -0.86 5.03 14.11
N THR A 34 0.18 5.06 14.92
CA THR A 34 0.14 5.65 16.27
C THR A 34 1.22 6.71 16.40
N ARG A 35 0.88 7.85 17.00
CA ARG A 35 1.80 8.97 17.23
C ARG A 35 1.85 9.30 18.72
N THR A 36 3.05 9.62 19.19
CA THR A 36 3.24 10.30 20.46
C THR A 36 3.58 11.76 20.17
N ALA A 37 2.80 12.68 20.73
CA ALA A 37 3.07 14.10 20.60
C ALA A 37 4.24 14.54 21.49
N CYS A 38 4.92 15.60 21.07
CA CYS A 38 5.71 16.41 22.00
C CYS A 38 4.77 17.13 22.98
N PRO A 39 5.19 17.45 24.22
CA PRO A 39 4.34 18.14 25.18
C PRO A 39 3.76 19.45 24.61
N GLY A 40 2.43 19.61 24.67
CA GLY A 40 1.74 20.80 24.18
C GLY A 40 1.53 20.87 22.67
N MET A 41 1.96 19.84 21.93
CA MET A 41 1.83 19.73 20.47
C MET A 41 0.80 18.69 20.04
N GLU A 42 -0.09 18.26 20.93
CA GLU A 42 -1.06 17.17 20.69
C GLU A 42 -1.96 17.49 19.51
N LYS A 43 -2.54 18.70 19.50
CA LYS A 43 -3.41 19.17 18.41
C LYS A 43 -2.72 19.07 17.06
N ASP A 44 -1.49 19.56 16.98
CA ASP A 44 -0.72 19.53 15.75
C ASP A 44 -0.36 18.09 15.40
N SER A 45 0.32 17.36 16.31
CA SER A 45 0.81 15.99 16.13
C SER A 45 -0.28 15.08 15.57
N TYR A 46 -1.47 15.14 16.17
CA TYR A 46 -2.62 14.29 15.88
C TYR A 46 -3.50 14.79 14.74
N ALA A 47 -3.23 15.96 14.15
CA ALA A 47 -4.03 16.50 13.05
C ALA A 47 -4.18 15.52 11.87
N LYS A 48 -3.15 14.70 11.59
CA LYS A 48 -3.19 13.67 10.53
C LYS A 48 -4.12 12.50 10.83
N CYS A 49 -4.52 12.31 12.09
CA CYS A 49 -5.45 11.29 12.54
C CYS A 49 -6.77 11.92 13.05
N GLY A 50 -7.15 13.09 12.51
CA GLY A 50 -8.38 13.77 12.89
C GLY A 50 -8.42 14.19 14.36
N GLY A 51 -7.25 14.43 14.97
CA GLY A 51 -7.12 14.79 16.38
C GLY A 51 -6.85 13.61 17.32
N ASN A 52 -6.89 12.37 16.83
CA ASN A 52 -6.59 11.18 17.63
C ASN A 52 -5.11 10.80 17.58
N ALA A 53 -4.60 10.19 18.65
CA ALA A 53 -3.23 9.67 18.68
C ALA A 53 -3.00 8.54 17.66
N SER A 54 -4.06 7.77 17.37
CA SER A 54 -4.03 6.65 16.44
C SER A 54 -5.13 6.73 15.39
N CYS A 55 -4.85 6.21 14.20
CA CYS A 55 -5.81 6.04 13.12
C CYS A 55 -5.33 5.00 12.11
N ASP A 56 -6.26 4.53 11.28
CA ASP A 56 -5.98 3.61 10.18
C ASP A 56 -5.98 4.36 8.84
N GLU A 57 -4.99 4.07 8.00
CA GLU A 57 -4.94 4.52 6.61
C GLU A 57 -4.98 3.32 5.67
N ASN A 58 -6.00 3.27 4.80
CA ASN A 58 -6.09 2.24 3.76
C ASN A 58 -5.34 2.67 2.49
N LYS A 59 -4.47 1.80 1.98
CA LYS A 59 -3.79 1.94 0.70
C LYS A 59 -4.21 0.80 -0.23
N LYS A 60 -4.36 1.10 -1.52
CA LYS A 60 -4.56 0.07 -2.55
C LYS A 60 -3.19 -0.42 -3.00
N THR A 61 -2.89 -1.69 -2.73
CA THR A 61 -1.58 -2.29 -3.07
C THR A 61 -1.80 -3.66 -3.71
N GLY A 62 -0.96 -4.03 -4.67
CA GLY A 62 -1.11 -5.33 -5.35
C GLY A 62 -0.56 -6.52 -4.58
N SER A 63 0.16 -6.30 -3.47
CA SER A 63 0.87 -7.36 -2.75
C SER A 63 1.21 -6.97 -1.29
N ALA A 64 1.48 -7.98 -0.48
CA ALA A 64 2.03 -7.79 0.88
C ALA A 64 3.34 -7.00 0.87
N ASP A 65 4.24 -7.25 -0.09
CA ASP A 65 5.51 -6.51 -0.21
C ASP A 65 5.31 -5.02 -0.50
N SER A 66 4.32 -4.69 -1.36
CA SER A 66 4.01 -3.29 -1.64
C SER A 66 3.32 -2.60 -0.45
N CYS A 67 2.54 -3.33 0.34
CA CYS A 67 2.02 -2.84 1.62
C CYS A 67 3.13 -2.62 2.66
N ALA A 68 4.10 -3.54 2.78
CA ALA A 68 5.26 -3.38 3.66
C ALA A 68 6.11 -2.16 3.28
N LYS A 69 6.33 -1.92 1.97
CA LYS A 69 7.00 -0.70 1.49
C LYS A 69 6.24 0.57 1.86
N ALA A 70 4.92 0.58 1.65
CA ALA A 70 4.08 1.70 2.06
C ALA A 70 4.11 1.95 3.58
N ALA A 71 4.21 0.90 4.39
CA ALA A 71 4.38 1.01 5.84
C ALA A 71 5.71 1.65 6.23
N LEU A 72 6.81 1.26 5.56
CA LEU A 72 8.14 1.86 5.76
C LEU A 72 8.18 3.33 5.34
N GLU A 73 7.62 3.68 4.18
CA GLU A 73 7.50 5.06 3.71
C GLU A 73 6.66 5.91 4.67
N ALA A 74 5.60 5.31 5.24
CA ALA A 74 4.79 5.97 6.24
C ALA A 74 5.57 6.28 7.54
N CYS A 75 6.77 5.75 7.78
CA CYS A 75 7.57 6.12 8.93
C CYS A 75 8.18 7.53 8.86
N ASP A 76 8.19 8.16 7.69
CA ASP A 76 8.87 9.45 7.50
C ASP A 76 8.31 10.58 8.36
N ASN A 77 9.23 11.40 8.88
CA ASN A 77 8.95 12.60 9.64
C ASN A 77 9.59 13.84 9.02
N VAL A 78 8.79 14.56 8.23
CA VAL A 78 9.23 15.77 7.55
C VAL A 78 9.61 16.88 8.54
N ALA A 79 10.51 17.79 8.13
CA ALA A 79 11.08 18.85 8.97
C ALA A 79 10.05 19.63 9.80
N ALA A 80 8.90 19.98 9.20
CA ALA A 80 7.82 20.72 9.88
C ALA A 80 7.21 19.98 11.10
N ARG A 81 7.40 18.66 11.19
CA ARG A 81 6.80 17.80 12.20
C ARG A 81 7.77 17.36 13.30
N GLN A 82 9.06 17.57 13.12
CA GLN A 82 10.10 17.06 14.03
C GLN A 82 9.98 17.63 15.45
N LYS A 83 9.49 18.86 15.58
CA LYS A 83 9.21 19.51 16.88
C LYS A 83 7.84 19.15 17.46
N GLN A 84 6.95 18.53 16.67
CA GLN A 84 5.57 18.20 17.05
C GLN A 84 5.40 16.73 17.47
N THR A 85 6.18 15.83 16.85
CA THR A 85 6.02 14.39 17.01
C THR A 85 7.23 13.79 17.71
N LYS A 86 6.98 13.20 18.87
CA LYS A 86 8.00 12.55 19.70
C LYS A 86 8.34 11.15 19.20
N SER A 87 7.35 10.39 18.76
CA SER A 87 7.56 9.08 18.14
C SER A 87 6.39 8.73 17.23
N LYS A 88 6.62 7.77 16.34
CA LYS A 88 5.60 7.22 15.45
C LYS A 88 5.80 5.71 15.32
N GLU A 89 4.68 5.00 15.41
CA GLU A 89 4.63 3.56 15.17
C GLU A 89 3.72 3.31 13.98
N ILE A 90 4.17 2.43 13.08
CA ILE A 90 3.40 1.95 11.95
C ILE A 90 3.36 0.43 11.99
N LYS A 91 2.16 -0.14 12.06
CA LYS A 91 1.92 -1.55 11.76
C LYS A 91 1.13 -1.64 10.47
N ALA A 92 1.15 -2.80 9.82
CA ALA A 92 0.43 -2.97 8.57
C ALA A 92 -0.22 -4.34 8.47
N ASP A 93 -1.42 -4.35 7.92
CA ASP A 93 -2.17 -5.54 7.58
C ASP A 93 -2.35 -5.59 6.06
N PHE A 94 -2.17 -6.76 5.44
CA PHE A 94 -2.49 -6.99 4.04
C PHE A 94 -3.58 -8.05 3.94
N ASP A 95 -4.70 -7.70 3.30
CA ASP A 95 -5.93 -8.49 3.25
C ASP A 95 -6.38 -8.97 4.65
N GLY A 96 -6.28 -8.06 5.63
CA GLY A 96 -6.66 -8.31 7.02
C GLY A 96 -5.70 -9.21 7.80
N LYS A 97 -4.51 -9.52 7.25
CA LYS A 97 -3.48 -10.30 7.94
C LYS A 97 -2.31 -9.41 8.34
N PRO A 98 -1.84 -9.48 9.59
CA PRO A 98 -0.72 -8.67 10.04
C PRO A 98 0.56 -9.05 9.31
N LEU A 99 1.22 -8.04 8.75
CA LEU A 99 2.54 -8.19 8.17
C LEU A 99 3.58 -8.28 9.28
N GLU A 100 4.60 -9.11 9.05
CA GLU A 100 5.74 -9.27 9.95
C GLU A 100 5.35 -9.59 11.41
N GLY A 101 4.21 -10.26 11.63
CA GLY A 101 3.70 -10.60 12.96
C GLY A 101 3.16 -9.39 13.74
N GLY A 102 2.85 -8.29 13.07
CA GLY A 102 2.30 -7.07 13.69
C GLY A 102 3.36 -6.20 14.37
N LYS A 103 4.64 -6.34 13.98
CA LYS A 103 5.70 -5.47 14.48
C LYS A 103 5.58 -4.05 13.94
N ASN A 104 6.18 -3.12 14.67
CA ASN A 104 6.37 -1.76 14.19
C ASN A 104 7.39 -1.77 13.04
N PHE A 105 7.02 -1.17 11.91
CA PHE A 105 7.89 -0.97 10.75
C PHE A 105 8.92 0.15 10.97
N CYS A 106 8.62 1.11 11.86
CA CYS A 106 9.52 2.22 12.11
C CYS A 106 10.63 1.85 13.08
N ASP A 107 11.86 2.26 12.77
CA ASP A 107 12.97 2.19 13.73
C ASP A 107 12.64 3.07 14.95
N PRO A 108 12.70 2.53 16.20
CA PRO A 108 12.40 3.28 17.41
C PRO A 108 13.42 4.40 17.71
N ASN A 109 14.63 4.36 17.13
CA ASN A 109 15.74 5.29 17.40
C ASN A 109 15.94 6.32 16.29
N ARG A 110 14.88 6.64 15.53
CA ARG A 110 14.91 7.59 14.42
C ARG A 110 15.32 9.01 14.88
N PRO A 111 16.41 9.58 14.36
CA PRO A 111 16.94 10.87 14.82
C PRO A 111 16.10 12.07 14.37
N ASP A 112 15.15 11.88 13.45
CA ASP A 112 14.22 12.88 12.94
C ASP A 112 12.96 13.06 13.81
N PHE A 113 12.85 12.37 14.94
CA PHE A 113 11.79 12.59 15.93
C PHE A 113 12.30 13.27 17.21
N ASN A 114 11.36 13.65 18.08
CA ASN A 114 11.66 14.13 19.44
C ASN A 114 12.61 15.35 19.47
N LYS A 115 12.35 16.34 18.62
CA LYS A 115 13.06 17.65 18.62
C LYS A 115 12.30 18.72 19.42
N CYS A 116 11.56 18.29 20.44
CA CYS A 116 10.85 19.18 21.36
C CYS A 116 11.81 20.03 22.19
#